data_AF-A0A960QNX2-F1
#
_entry.id   AF-A0A960QNX2-F1
#
_cell.length_a   1.000
_cell.length_b   1.000
_cell.length_c   1.000
_cell.angle_alpha   90.00
_cell.angle_beta   90.00
_cell.angle_gamma   90.00
#
_symmetry.space_group_name_H-M   'P 1'
#
loop_
_entity.id
_entity.type
_entity.pdbx_description
1 polymer ?
#
loop_
_entity_poly.entity_id
_entity_poly.type
_entity_poly.pdbx_seq_one_letter_code
_entity_poly.pdbx_strand_id
1 'polypeptide(L)' 'EANTWNAMAKHVFKAMGKKENIEYVPMPEDLVGKYQNYTCAEMDKFRQHALDYKAEFTFETAIEDYVTHYLLKDERW' A
#
# COMPACT_ATOMS: atom_id res chain seq x y z
N GLU A 1 -5.50 -7.87 6.18
CA GLU A 1 -5.25 -6.97 7.33
C GLU A 1 -5.02 -5.56 6.81
N ALA A 2 -5.11 -4.55 7.69
CA ALA A 2 -4.82 -3.18 7.32
C ALA A 2 -3.34 -2.86 7.56
N ASN A 3 -2.74 -2.07 6.67
CA ASN A 3 -1.36 -1.59 6.79
C ASN A 3 -1.34 -0.07 7.00
N THR A 4 -0.28 0.43 7.61
CA THR A 4 -0.12 1.87 7.87
C THR A 4 0.53 2.59 6.69
N TRP A 5 0.27 3.90 6.55
CA TRP A 5 0.98 4.76 5.60
C TRP A 5 2.50 4.73 5.79
N ASN A 6 2.97 4.64 7.04
CA ASN A 6 4.38 4.53 7.34
C ASN A 6 4.98 3.21 6.83
N ALA A 7 4.30 2.08 6.99
CA ALA A 7 4.76 0.81 6.45
C ALA A 7 4.88 0.89 4.92
N MET A 8 3.86 1.45 4.25
CA MET A 8 3.88 1.65 2.80
C MET A 8 5.09 2.49 2.37
N ALA A 9 5.29 3.66 2.99
CA ALA A 9 6.40 4.56 2.67
C ALA A 9 7.77 3.87 2.82
N LYS A 10 7.96 3.09 3.89
CA LYS A 10 9.19 2.33 4.12
C LYS A 10 9.45 1.30 3.03
N HIS A 11 8.43 0.54 2.63
CA HIS A 11 8.57 -0.43 1.55
C HIS A 11 8.88 0.24 0.21
N VAL A 12 8.32 1.43 -0.06
CA VAL A 12 8.69 2.22 -1.25
C VAL A 12 10.16 2.65 -1.21
N PHE A 13 10.65 3.20 -0.10
CA PHE A 13 12.08 3.54 0.05
C PHE A 13 12.99 2.32 -0.14
N LYS A 14 12.60 1.19 0.46
CA LYS A 14 13.31 -0.09 0.33
C LYS A 14 13.35 -0.56 -1.12
N ALA A 15 12.23 -0.55 -1.83
CA ALA A 15 12.13 -0.93 -3.24
C ALA A 15 12.99 -0.03 -4.15
N MET A 16 13.15 1.25 -3.79
CA MET A 16 14.05 2.17 -4.48
C MET A 16 15.53 2.03 -4.08
N GLY A 17 15.87 1.19 -3.11
CA GLY A 17 17.24 1.05 -2.57
C GLY A 17 17.73 2.31 -1.84
N LYS A 18 16.82 3.13 -1.30
CA LYS A 18 17.13 4.40 -0.63
C LYS A 18 16.90 4.30 0.87
N LYS A 19 17.66 5.10 1.63
CA LYS A 19 17.39 5.27 3.07
C LYS A 19 16.05 5.99 3.27
N GLU A 20 15.31 5.55 4.27
CA GLU A 20 14.06 6.19 4.69
C GLU A 20 14.30 7.67 5.00
N ASN A 21 13.51 8.55 4.38
CA ASN A 21 13.51 9.98 4.67
C ASN A 21 12.08 10.51 4.57
N ILE A 22 11.31 10.34 5.65
CA ILE A 22 9.88 10.67 5.68
C ILE A 22 9.68 12.04 6.35
N GLU A 23 9.06 12.96 5.63
CA GLU A 23 8.61 14.25 6.15
C GLU A 23 7.10 14.23 6.36
N TYR A 24 6.65 14.71 7.51
CA TYR A 24 5.23 14.81 7.83
C TYR A 24 4.76 16.23 7.56
N VAL A 25 3.72 16.36 6.76
CA VAL A 25 3.05 17.64 6.49
C VAL A 25 1.76 17.74 7.30
N PRO A 26 1.31 18.96 7.66
CA PRO A 26 0.00 19.16 8.28
C PRO A 26 -1.13 18.58 7.41
N MET A 27 -2.15 18.01 8.04
CA MET A 27 -3.33 17.54 7.34
C MET A 27 -4.04 18.73 6.67
N PRO A 28 -4.35 18.67 5.36
CA PRO A 28 -5.16 19.69 4.70
C PRO A 28 -6.51 19.87 5.37
N GLU A 29 -6.93 21.12 5.58
CA GLU A 29 -8.16 21.45 6.32
C GLU A 29 -9.43 20.87 5.67
N ASP A 30 -9.46 20.79 4.35
CA ASP A 30 -10.58 20.26 3.56
C ASP A 30 -10.80 18.75 3.72
N LEU A 31 -9.76 18.02 4.12
CA LEU A 31 -9.78 16.59 4.42
C LEU A 31 -10.14 16.30 5.89
N VAL A 32 -10.05 17.29 6.79
CA VAL A 32 -10.40 17.12 8.20
C VAL A 32 -11.88 16.72 8.31
N GLY A 33 -12.14 15.60 8.98
CA GLY A 33 -13.49 15.03 9.13
C GLY A 33 -14.02 14.24 7.93
N LYS A 34 -13.33 14.27 6.78
CA LYS A 34 -13.66 13.48 5.59
C LYS A 34 -12.66 12.36 5.30
N TYR A 35 -11.47 12.43 5.90
CA TYR A 35 -10.41 11.47 5.70
C TYR A 35 -10.68 10.16 6.47
N GLN A 36 -10.63 9.03 5.76
CA GLN A 36 -10.76 7.72 6.39
C GLN A 36 -9.42 7.27 6.98
N ASN A 37 -9.22 7.48 8.29
CA ASN A 37 -7.98 7.13 8.99
C ASN A 37 -7.74 5.61 9.11
N TYR A 38 -8.79 4.79 8.99
CA TYR A 38 -8.68 3.34 9.06
C TYR A 38 -9.68 2.66 8.12
N THR A 39 -9.18 1.74 7.31
CA THR A 39 -9.98 0.90 6.43
C THR A 39 -9.44 -0.53 6.54
N CYS A 40 -10.34 -1.51 6.67
CA CYS A 40 -10.00 -2.92 6.60
C CYS A 40 -11.19 -3.67 6.03
N ALA A 41 -11.01 -4.31 4.88
CA ALA A 41 -12.06 -5.10 4.26
C ALA A 41 -12.35 -6.36 5.09
N GLU A 42 -13.63 -6.62 5.33
CA GLU A 42 -14.11 -7.90 5.85
C GLU A 42 -14.24 -8.87 4.66
N MET A 43 -13.48 -9.96 4.73
CA MET A 43 -13.24 -10.84 3.58
C MET A 43 -13.87 -12.23 3.76
N ASP A 44 -14.71 -12.43 4.78
CA ASP A 44 -15.22 -13.76 5.10
C ASP A 44 -16.15 -14.26 4.00
N LYS A 45 -17.02 -13.40 3.47
CA LYS A 45 -17.87 -13.73 2.31
C LYS A 45 -17.06 -14.14 1.09
N PHE A 46 -16.01 -13.39 0.76
CA PHE A 46 -15.15 -13.70 -0.37
C PHE A 46 -14.45 -15.05 -0.18
N ARG A 47 -13.86 -15.28 1.00
CA ARG A 47 -13.16 -16.53 1.33
C ARG A 47 -14.08 -17.76 1.28
N GLN A 48 -15.35 -17.62 1.65
CA GLN A 48 -16.32 -18.72 1.58
C GLN A 48 -16.63 -19.16 0.14
N HIS A 49 -16.61 -18.24 -0.83
CA HIS A 49 -16.94 -18.54 -2.22
C HIS A 49 -15.71 -18.79 -3.10
N ALA A 50 -14.54 -18.28 -2.73
CA ALA A 50 -13.30 -18.40 -3.48
C ALA A 50 -12.39 -19.51 -2.90
N LEU A 51 -12.88 -20.75 -2.90
CA LEU A 51 -12.29 -21.91 -2.20
C LEU A 51 -10.81 -22.18 -2.52
N ASP A 52 -10.32 -21.76 -3.68
CA ASP A 52 -8.93 -21.98 -4.13
C ASP A 52 -8.12 -20.67 -4.29
N TYR A 53 -8.66 -19.52 -3.91
CA TYR A 53 -7.93 -18.26 -4.04
C TYR A 53 -6.82 -18.16 -2.99
N LYS A 54 -5.58 -18.02 -3.48
CA LYS A 54 -4.42 -17.66 -2.68
C LYS A 54 -3.89 -16.33 -3.17
N ALA A 55 -3.68 -15.39 -2.24
CA ALA A 55 -3.02 -14.15 -2.58
C ALA A 55 -1.57 -14.46 -3.02
N GLU A 56 -1.23 -14.10 -4.25
CA GLU A 56 0.11 -14.30 -4.81
C GLU A 56 1.13 -13.27 -4.28
N PHE A 57 0.63 -12.16 -3.73
CA PHE A 57 1.44 -11.08 -3.21
C PHE A 57 1.16 -10.81 -1.74
N THR A 58 2.21 -10.44 -1.02
CA THR A 58 2.10 -9.77 0.28
C THR A 58 2.07 -8.26 0.06
N PHE A 59 1.75 -7.50 1.10
CA PHE A 59 1.77 -6.04 1.04
C PHE A 59 3.14 -5.50 0.60
N GLU A 60 4.22 -6.08 1.13
CA GLU A 60 5.59 -5.69 0.78
C GLU A 60 5.95 -6.06 -0.67
N THR A 61 5.69 -7.30 -1.10
CA THR A 61 6.10 -7.74 -2.43
C THR A 61 5.31 -7.07 -3.54
N ALA A 62 4.03 -6.73 -3.30
CA ALA A 62 3.23 -5.94 -4.23
C ALA A 62 3.79 -4.52 -4.43
N ILE A 63 4.24 -3.87 -3.35
CA ILE A 63 4.86 -2.53 -3.43
C ILE A 63 6.18 -2.60 -4.19
N GLU A 64 7.02 -3.60 -3.87
CA GLU A 64 8.30 -3.79 -4.53
C GLU A 64 8.14 -4.00 -6.03
N ASP A 65 7.24 -4.89 -6.44
CA ASP A 65 6.91 -5.14 -7.85
C ASP A 65 6.45 -3.86 -8.55
N TYR A 66 5.47 -3.16 -7.97
CA TYR A 66 4.91 -1.95 -8.58
C TYR A 66 5.96 -0.84 -8.75
N VAL A 67 6.80 -0.61 -7.74
CA VAL A 67 7.84 0.43 -7.80
C VAL A 67 8.93 0.07 -8.81
N THR A 68 9.43 -1.16 -8.77
CA THR A 68 10.61 -1.56 -9.56
C THR A 68 10.27 -1.82 -11.02
N HIS A 69 9.12 -2.43 -11.31
CA HIS A 69 8.75 -2.83 -12.66
C HIS A 69 7.97 -1.76 -13.42
N TYR A 70 7.25 -0.85 -12.74
CA TYR A 70 6.40 0.13 -13.41
C TYR A 70 6.85 1.58 -13.13
N LEU A 71 6.84 1.99 -11.86
CA LEU A 71 7.06 3.39 -11.46
C LEU A 71 8.44 3.92 -11.83
N LEU A 72 9.50 3.13 -11.61
CA LEU A 72 10.87 3.52 -11.95
C LEU A 72 11.17 3.46 -13.45
N LYS A 73 10.38 2.70 -14.22
CA LYS A 73 10.55 2.57 -15.68
C LYS A 73 9.74 3.60 -16.47
N ASP A 74 8.91 4.41 -15.79
CA ASP A 74 7.88 5.29 -16.39
C ASP A 74 6.99 4.55 -17.40
N GLU A 75 6.87 3.23 -17.23
CA GLU A 75 5.93 2.39 -17.99
C GLU A 75 4.58 2.55 -17.31
N ARG A 76 3.76 3.44 -17.87
CA ARG A 76 2.34 3.54 -17.52
C ARG A 76 1.59 2.51 -18.36
N TRP A 77 0.70 1.80 -17.69
CA TRP A 77 -0.22 0.79 -18.25
C TRP A 77 -0.85 1.20 -19.59
#